data_AF-A0A8H6LVG2-F1
#
_entry.id   AF-A0A8H6LVG2-F1
#
_cell.length_a   1.000
_cell.length_b   1.000
_cell.length_c   1.000
_cell.angle_alpha   90.00
_cell.angle_beta   90.00
_cell.angle_gamma   90.00
#
_symmetry.space_group_name_H-M   'P 1'
#
loop_
_entity.id
_entity.type
_entity.pdbx_description
1 polymer ?
#
loop_
_entity_poly.entity_id
_entity_poly.type
_entity_poly.pdbx_seq_one_letter_code
_entity_poly.pdbx_strand_id
1 'polypeptide(L)'
;MEESYSALLEIQMRIALWRRRLGSTKSIECVGGRKRSSPAVEVLKALISVFGKNVAIKLSPAVGFNDVGMPLQETLKTFRYVITEADKLGLSYITLMRYSPMMDVTLEDGTSRATQHDVLESYRSSIKHTNLFLNVGLTPEEGAKFIEEGKIDGAGYGIPWIAHPDFALRVKHGKPADTQPNWQLMQIGEGDLAEKWGAGYTDYPALTEY
;
A
#
# COMPACT_ATOMS: atom_id res chain seq x y z
N MET A 1 -19.01 18.06 21.27
CA MET A 1 -17.57 17.92 20.94
C MET A 1 -17.06 16.49 21.10
N GLU A 2 -17.78 15.58 21.75
CA GLU A 2 -17.37 14.15 21.85
C GLU A 2 -17.76 13.29 20.64
N GLU A 3 -18.80 13.63 19.87
CA GLU A 3 -19.22 12.82 18.71
C GLU A 3 -18.26 12.88 17.50
N SER A 4 -17.40 13.89 17.40
CA SER A 4 -16.44 14.01 16.30
C SER A 4 -15.20 13.11 16.46
N TYR A 5 -14.89 12.68 17.68
CA TYR A 5 -13.76 11.78 17.95
C TYR A 5 -14.11 10.31 17.68
N SER A 6 -15.37 9.91 17.86
CA SER A 6 -15.84 8.55 17.57
C SER A 6 -15.76 8.19 16.08
N ALA A 7 -15.90 9.17 15.18
CA ALA A 7 -15.79 8.95 13.73
C ALA A 7 -14.35 8.74 13.24
N LEU A 8 -13.33 9.08 14.04
CA LEU A 8 -11.92 8.81 13.71
C LEU A 8 -11.55 7.33 13.90
N LEU A 9 -12.37 6.55 14.60
CA LEU A 9 -12.07 5.14 14.90
C LEU A 9 -12.34 4.17 13.72
N GLU A 10 -13.17 4.54 12.73
CA GLU A 10 -13.46 3.65 11.58
C GLU A 10 -12.50 3.83 10.39
N ILE A 11 -11.50 4.71 10.46
CA ILE A 11 -10.46 4.88 9.42
C ILE A 11 -9.07 4.72 10.07
N GLN A 12 -8.45 3.56 9.89
CA GLN A 12 -7.07 3.33 10.34
C GLN A 12 -6.11 4.12 9.43
N MET A 13 -5.62 5.26 9.91
CA MET A 13 -4.60 6.06 9.23
C MET A 13 -3.22 5.78 9.82
N ARG A 14 -2.32 5.18 9.03
CA ARG A 14 -0.91 4.99 9.41
C ARG A 14 -0.02 5.93 8.61
N ILE A 15 0.85 6.68 9.31
CA ILE A 15 1.91 7.46 8.66
C ILE A 15 3.11 6.54 8.48
N ALA A 16 3.38 6.12 7.24
CA ALA A 16 4.60 5.41 6.88
C ALA A 16 5.65 6.38 6.31
N LEU A 17 6.91 6.13 6.66
CA LEU A 17 8.08 6.89 6.24
C LEU A 17 8.90 6.02 5.28
N TRP A 18 8.89 6.35 3.98
CA TRP A 18 9.72 5.63 3.02
C TRP A 18 11.07 6.36 2.85
N ARG A 19 12.20 5.66 3.06
CA ARG A 19 13.56 6.20 2.87
C ARG A 19 14.36 5.35 1.88
N ARG A 20 14.38 5.79 0.61
CA ARG A 20 15.55 5.96 -0.29
C ARG A 20 15.05 6.18 -1.74
N ARG A 21 15.82 6.99 -2.48
CA ARG A 21 15.63 7.45 -3.88
C ARG A 21 14.55 8.53 -4.15
N LEU A 22 13.47 8.62 -3.37
CA LEU A 22 12.40 9.64 -3.56
C LEU A 22 12.41 10.81 -2.54
N GLY A 23 13.44 10.91 -1.68
CA GLY A 23 13.41 11.81 -0.52
C GLY A 23 12.62 11.21 0.66
N SER A 24 12.49 11.94 1.78
CA SER A 24 11.72 11.47 2.95
C SER A 24 10.22 11.74 2.75
N THR A 25 9.57 10.96 1.89
CA THR A 25 8.12 11.06 1.65
C THR A 25 7.32 10.56 2.85
N LYS A 26 6.30 11.33 3.25
CA LYS A 26 5.31 10.93 4.27
C LYS A 26 4.09 10.37 3.56
N SER A 27 3.77 9.10 3.79
CA SER A 27 2.59 8.48 3.21
C SER A 27 1.54 8.17 4.26
N ILE A 28 0.27 8.45 3.95
CA ILE A 28 -0.88 7.98 4.73
C ILE A 28 -1.42 6.71 4.08
N GLU A 29 -1.67 5.67 4.88
CA GLU A 29 -2.51 4.55 4.45
C GLU A 29 -3.96 4.78 4.90
N CYS A 30 -4.92 4.70 3.97
CA CYS A 30 -6.35 4.83 4.30
C CYS A 30 -7.08 3.54 3.91
N VAL A 31 -7.75 2.96 4.89
CA VAL A 31 -8.53 1.73 4.78
C VAL A 31 -10.00 2.09 5.04
N GLY A 32 -10.92 1.68 4.16
CA GLY A 32 -12.26 2.28 4.03
C GLY A 32 -13.15 2.22 5.28
N GLY A 33 -14.12 3.16 5.37
CA GLY A 33 -15.13 3.25 6.44
C GLY A 33 -16.43 3.95 5.96
N ARG A 34 -17.55 3.71 6.68
CA ARG A 34 -18.93 4.02 6.25
C ARG A 34 -19.30 5.50 6.16
N LYS A 35 -18.50 6.41 6.73
CA LYS A 35 -18.78 7.85 6.73
C LYS A 35 -17.55 8.68 6.36
N ARG A 36 -17.66 9.30 5.18
CA ARG A 36 -16.90 10.47 4.68
C ARG A 36 -15.44 10.18 4.33
N SER A 37 -15.15 10.26 3.05
CA SER A 37 -13.85 10.49 2.40
C SER A 37 -13.18 11.83 2.74
N SER A 38 -13.84 12.70 3.50
CA SER A 38 -13.40 14.06 3.84
C SER A 38 -12.18 14.14 4.78
N PRO A 39 -11.99 13.27 5.80
CA PRO A 39 -10.84 13.38 6.71
C PRO A 39 -9.50 13.15 6.00
N ALA A 40 -9.42 12.17 5.08
CA ALA A 40 -8.17 11.83 4.39
C ALA A 40 -7.62 13.02 3.59
N VAL A 41 -8.48 13.74 2.86
CA VAL A 41 -8.10 14.91 2.06
C VAL A 41 -7.63 16.06 2.95
N GLU A 42 -8.31 16.31 4.08
CA GLU A 42 -7.90 17.37 5.01
C GLU A 42 -6.56 17.07 5.68
N VAL A 43 -6.30 15.81 6.05
CA VAL A 43 -4.99 15.42 6.58
C VAL A 43 -3.90 15.55 5.52
N LEU A 44 -4.17 15.22 4.25
CA LEU A 44 -3.21 15.45 3.17
C LEU A 44 -2.86 16.94 3.04
N LYS A 45 -3.87 17.83 3.07
CA LYS A 45 -3.62 19.29 3.06
C LYS A 45 -2.76 19.73 4.25
N ALA A 46 -3.04 19.20 5.45
CA ALA A 46 -2.26 19.50 6.65
C ALA A 46 -0.81 18.96 6.57
N LEU A 47 -0.58 17.79 5.97
CA LEU A 47 0.77 17.30 5.75
C LEU A 47 1.51 18.12 4.69
N ILE A 48 0.83 18.50 3.60
CA ILE A 48 1.42 19.31 2.53
C ILE A 48 1.84 20.69 3.04
N SER A 49 1.11 21.29 3.98
CA SER A 49 1.51 22.58 4.57
C SER A 49 2.84 22.52 5.33
N VAL A 50 3.21 21.33 5.84
CA VAL A 50 4.47 21.10 6.57
C VAL A 50 5.58 20.57 5.66
N PHE A 51 5.27 19.61 4.79
CA PHE A 51 6.24 18.83 4.02
C PHE A 51 6.30 19.21 2.53
N GLY A 52 5.44 20.11 2.07
CA GLY A 52 5.29 20.47 0.66
C GLY A 52 4.84 19.27 -0.18
N LYS A 53 5.42 19.11 -1.36
CA LYS A 53 5.08 18.02 -2.29
C LYS A 53 5.60 16.64 -1.87
N ASN A 54 6.34 16.53 -0.76
CA ASN A 54 6.88 15.25 -0.25
C ASN A 54 5.85 14.44 0.55
N VAL A 55 4.62 14.39 0.04
CA VAL A 55 3.48 13.71 0.65
C VAL A 55 2.87 12.76 -0.37
N ALA A 56 2.55 11.55 0.06
CA ALA A 56 1.90 10.53 -0.73
C ALA A 56 0.69 9.94 0.00
N ILE A 57 -0.13 9.19 -0.72
CA ILE A 57 -1.23 8.40 -0.12
C ILE A 57 -1.22 6.98 -0.68
N LYS A 58 -1.48 6.00 0.18
CA LYS A 58 -1.67 4.60 -0.14
C LYS A 58 -3.10 4.20 0.18
N LEU A 59 -3.79 3.62 -0.80
CA LEU A 59 -5.20 3.26 -0.72
C LEU A 59 -5.37 1.78 -1.01
N SER A 60 -6.24 1.13 -0.25
CA SER A 60 -6.52 -0.30 -0.36
C SER A 60 -8.01 -0.55 -0.67
N PRO A 61 -8.49 -0.21 -1.87
CA PRO A 61 -9.91 -0.27 -2.21
C PRO A 61 -10.47 -1.71 -2.26
N ALA A 62 -9.61 -2.70 -2.47
CA ALA A 62 -10.00 -4.09 -2.68
C ALA A 62 -9.50 -5.04 -1.58
N VAL A 63 -9.26 -4.54 -0.36
CA VAL A 63 -8.70 -5.33 0.75
C VAL A 63 -9.72 -5.47 1.87
N GLY A 64 -9.82 -6.69 2.44
CA GLY A 64 -10.76 -7.05 3.53
C GLY A 64 -10.14 -7.07 4.94
N PHE A 65 -8.81 -6.91 5.02
CA PHE A 65 -8.03 -6.94 6.26
C PHE A 65 -8.55 -5.97 7.34
N ASN A 66 -8.53 -6.36 8.62
CA ASN A 66 -9.11 -5.61 9.75
C ASN A 66 -10.63 -5.37 9.65
N ASP A 67 -11.36 -6.32 9.06
CA ASP A 67 -12.83 -6.25 8.91
C ASP A 67 -13.32 -4.98 8.17
N VAL A 68 -12.55 -4.51 7.19
CA VAL A 68 -12.91 -3.35 6.37
C VAL A 68 -13.52 -3.81 5.05
N GLY A 69 -14.67 -3.25 4.67
CA GLY A 69 -15.34 -3.65 3.45
C GLY A 69 -16.62 -2.84 3.23
N MET A 70 -16.92 -2.55 1.98
CA MET A 70 -18.15 -1.86 1.58
C MET A 70 -18.73 -2.52 0.32
N PRO A 71 -20.03 -2.37 0.04
CA PRO A 71 -20.60 -2.79 -1.23
C PRO A 71 -19.86 -2.14 -2.41
N LEU A 72 -19.72 -2.87 -3.52
CA LEU A 72 -18.91 -2.46 -4.67
C LEU A 72 -19.20 -1.03 -5.15
N GLN A 73 -20.48 -0.66 -5.28
CA GLN A 73 -20.87 0.67 -5.75
C GLN A 73 -20.44 1.78 -4.78
N GLU A 74 -20.50 1.53 -3.48
CA GLU A 74 -20.05 2.48 -2.45
C GLU A 74 -18.52 2.58 -2.43
N THR A 75 -17.82 1.45 -2.58
CA THR A 75 -16.35 1.41 -2.72
C THR A 75 -15.90 2.24 -3.92
N LEU A 76 -16.45 1.98 -5.11
CA LEU A 76 -16.10 2.72 -6.33
C LEU A 76 -16.36 4.22 -6.17
N LYS A 77 -17.53 4.60 -5.63
CA LYS A 77 -17.88 6.01 -5.40
C LYS A 77 -16.91 6.69 -4.42
N THR A 78 -16.61 6.03 -3.32
CA THR A 78 -15.77 6.58 -2.24
C THR A 78 -14.33 6.76 -2.70
N PHE A 79 -13.72 5.71 -3.28
CA PHE A 79 -12.33 5.77 -3.70
C PHE A 79 -12.13 6.66 -4.92
N ARG A 80 -13.06 6.69 -5.88
CA ARG A 80 -12.99 7.67 -6.99
C ARG A 80 -12.98 9.10 -6.48
N TYR A 81 -13.82 9.42 -5.49
CA TYR A 81 -13.82 10.76 -4.88
C TYR A 81 -12.49 11.06 -4.19
N VAL A 82 -12.00 10.19 -3.30
CA VAL A 82 -10.73 10.41 -2.57
C VAL A 82 -9.57 10.58 -3.54
N ILE A 83 -9.47 9.72 -4.54
CA ILE A 83 -8.41 9.73 -5.53
C ILE A 83 -8.46 11.02 -6.36
N THR A 84 -9.64 11.43 -6.81
CA THR A 84 -9.82 12.66 -7.58
C THR A 84 -9.45 13.89 -6.76
N GLU A 85 -9.81 13.94 -5.48
CA GLU A 85 -9.44 15.06 -4.61
C GLU A 85 -7.94 15.04 -4.27
N ALA A 86 -7.36 13.86 -4.04
CA ALA A 86 -5.93 13.71 -3.77
C ALA A 86 -5.07 14.11 -4.98
N ASP A 87 -5.49 13.77 -6.20
CA ASP A 87 -4.76 14.11 -7.44
C ASP A 87 -4.65 15.63 -7.65
N LYS A 88 -5.64 16.41 -7.20
CA LYS A 88 -5.61 17.88 -7.25
C LYS A 88 -4.57 18.51 -6.33
N LEU A 89 -4.10 17.78 -5.31
CA LEU A 89 -3.19 18.32 -4.29
C LEU A 89 -1.72 18.29 -4.73
N GLY A 90 -1.38 17.68 -5.87
CA GLY A 90 -0.01 17.61 -6.38
C GLY A 90 0.91 16.79 -5.48
N LEU A 91 0.43 15.63 -5.02
CA LEU A 91 1.19 14.67 -4.22
C LEU A 91 2.41 14.13 -4.99
N SER A 92 3.38 13.56 -4.28
CA SER A 92 4.53 12.91 -4.92
C SER A 92 4.11 11.66 -5.70
N TYR A 93 3.20 10.87 -5.12
CA TYR A 93 2.59 9.71 -5.77
C TYR A 93 1.33 9.26 -5.01
N ILE A 94 0.46 8.53 -5.72
CA ILE A 94 -0.64 7.74 -5.16
C ILE A 94 -0.29 6.27 -5.32
N THR A 95 -0.44 5.47 -4.27
CA THR A 95 -0.29 4.02 -4.34
C THR A 95 -1.64 3.34 -4.21
N LEU A 96 -1.98 2.46 -5.15
CA LEU A 96 -3.15 1.59 -5.06
C LEU A 96 -2.72 0.15 -4.78
N MET A 97 -3.41 -0.50 -3.84
CA MET A 97 -3.24 -1.93 -3.59
C MET A 97 -4.28 -2.73 -4.37
N ARG A 98 -3.84 -3.70 -5.17
CA ARG A 98 -4.76 -4.67 -5.77
C ARG A 98 -5.21 -5.71 -4.75
N TYR A 99 -6.30 -6.41 -5.08
CA TYR A 99 -6.79 -7.51 -4.27
C TYR A 99 -5.71 -8.59 -4.09
N SER A 100 -5.65 -9.17 -2.89
CA SER A 100 -4.89 -10.37 -2.60
C SER A 100 -5.64 -11.22 -1.58
N PRO A 101 -5.77 -12.53 -1.82
CA PRO A 101 -6.37 -13.46 -0.86
C PRO A 101 -5.66 -13.47 0.50
N MET A 102 -4.35 -13.16 0.54
CA MET A 102 -3.59 -13.11 1.79
C MET A 102 -4.00 -11.97 2.73
N MET A 103 -4.70 -10.96 2.22
CA MET A 103 -5.17 -9.81 2.99
C MET A 103 -6.70 -9.73 3.02
N ASP A 104 -7.35 -10.87 2.79
CA ASP A 104 -8.78 -10.99 2.88
C ASP A 104 -9.19 -11.74 4.15
N VAL A 105 -10.42 -11.49 4.59
CA VAL A 105 -11.02 -12.15 5.75
C VAL A 105 -12.24 -12.89 5.25
N THR A 106 -12.28 -14.19 5.50
CA THR A 106 -13.48 -15.00 5.27
C THR A 106 -14.44 -14.80 6.44
N LEU A 107 -15.66 -14.39 6.15
CA LEU A 107 -16.74 -14.21 7.13
C LEU A 107 -17.36 -15.56 7.51
N GLU A 108 -18.16 -15.59 8.58
CA GLU A 108 -18.80 -16.81 9.10
C GLU A 108 -19.69 -17.51 8.06
N ASP A 109 -20.26 -16.75 7.12
CA ASP A 109 -21.10 -17.26 6.03
C ASP A 109 -20.28 -17.78 4.82
N GLY A 110 -18.95 -17.78 4.92
CA GLY A 110 -18.03 -18.21 3.87
C GLY A 110 -17.77 -17.15 2.79
N THR A 111 -18.33 -15.94 2.92
CA THR A 111 -18.10 -14.86 1.96
C THR A 111 -16.80 -14.10 2.27
N SER A 112 -16.27 -13.42 1.25
CA SER A 112 -15.08 -12.57 1.35
C SER A 112 -15.47 -11.19 1.88
N ARG A 113 -14.69 -10.67 2.84
CA ARG A 113 -14.86 -9.30 3.34
C ARG A 113 -14.37 -8.27 2.33
N ALA A 114 -13.35 -8.60 1.54
CA ALA A 114 -12.81 -7.73 0.51
C ALA A 114 -13.82 -7.46 -0.60
N THR A 115 -13.89 -6.20 -1.04
CA THR A 115 -14.57 -5.84 -2.28
C THR A 115 -13.67 -6.22 -3.46
N GLN A 116 -13.78 -7.43 -3.99
CA GLN A 116 -12.93 -7.88 -5.11
C GLN A 116 -13.32 -7.18 -6.42
N HIS A 117 -12.40 -6.41 -7.00
CA HIS A 117 -12.56 -5.74 -8.31
C HIS A 117 -11.20 -5.38 -8.93
N ASP A 118 -11.20 -5.08 -10.23
CA ASP A 118 -10.01 -4.57 -10.91
C ASP A 118 -9.75 -3.11 -10.50
N VAL A 119 -8.68 -2.92 -9.72
CA VAL A 119 -8.28 -1.63 -9.16
C VAL A 119 -7.72 -0.68 -10.23
N LEU A 120 -6.95 -1.19 -11.21
CA LEU A 120 -6.41 -0.32 -12.26
C LEU A 120 -7.54 0.16 -13.16
N GLU A 121 -8.38 -0.75 -13.63
CA GLU A 121 -9.53 -0.42 -14.49
C GLU A 121 -10.49 0.56 -13.80
N SER A 122 -10.71 0.39 -12.49
CA SER A 122 -11.67 1.20 -11.74
C SER A 122 -11.23 2.63 -11.46
N TYR A 123 -9.92 2.88 -11.32
CA TYR A 123 -9.39 4.12 -10.74
C TYR A 123 -8.31 4.83 -11.57
N ARG A 124 -7.63 4.17 -12.51
CA ARG A 124 -6.51 4.79 -13.26
C ARG A 124 -6.91 6.09 -13.94
N SER A 125 -8.11 6.15 -14.51
CA SER A 125 -8.66 7.32 -15.21
C SER A 125 -8.96 8.52 -14.28
N SER A 126 -9.03 8.28 -12.97
CA SER A 126 -9.24 9.33 -11.96
C SER A 126 -7.93 10.03 -11.54
N ILE A 127 -6.77 9.52 -11.96
CA ILE A 127 -5.45 10.06 -11.65
C ILE A 127 -4.84 10.65 -12.91
N LYS A 128 -4.68 11.98 -12.95
CA LYS A 128 -4.26 12.72 -14.14
C LYS A 128 -2.94 13.45 -13.97
N HIS A 129 -2.63 13.87 -12.74
CA HIS A 129 -1.51 14.77 -12.46
C HIS A 129 -0.43 14.16 -11.57
N THR A 130 -0.78 13.09 -10.85
CA THR A 130 0.07 12.45 -9.85
C THR A 130 0.57 11.09 -10.35
N ASN A 131 1.82 10.75 -10.04
CA ASN A 131 2.36 9.43 -10.37
C ASN A 131 1.58 8.32 -9.64
N LEU A 132 1.21 7.27 -10.35
CA LEU A 132 0.51 6.11 -9.81
C LEU A 132 1.48 4.93 -9.59
N PHE A 133 1.50 4.44 -8.37
CA PHE A 133 2.16 3.19 -8.01
C PHE A 133 1.13 2.09 -7.78
N LEU A 134 1.37 0.90 -8.33
CA LEU A 134 0.58 -0.29 -8.00
C LEU A 134 1.38 -1.18 -7.05
N ASN A 135 0.71 -1.69 -6.03
CA ASN A 135 1.29 -2.57 -5.03
C ASN A 135 0.48 -3.86 -4.92
N VAL A 136 1.11 -4.88 -4.31
CA VAL A 136 0.58 -6.21 -3.96
C VAL A 136 0.73 -7.24 -5.08
N GLY A 137 1.47 -8.31 -4.81
CA GLY A 137 1.53 -9.52 -5.64
C GLY A 137 2.08 -9.39 -7.05
N LEU A 138 2.65 -8.23 -7.44
CA LEU A 138 3.23 -8.02 -8.77
C LEU A 138 4.51 -8.85 -8.94
N THR A 139 4.72 -9.41 -10.13
CA THR A 139 6.05 -9.85 -10.55
C THR A 139 6.83 -8.66 -11.13
N PRO A 140 8.17 -8.73 -11.19
CA PRO A 140 8.98 -7.73 -11.88
C PRO A 140 8.57 -7.53 -13.34
N GLU A 141 8.28 -8.61 -14.06
CA GLU A 141 7.90 -8.61 -15.47
C GLU A 141 6.52 -7.99 -15.68
N GLU A 142 5.55 -8.36 -14.82
CA GLU A 142 4.21 -7.76 -14.85
C GLU A 142 4.27 -6.25 -14.55
N GLY A 143 5.06 -5.86 -13.55
CA GLY A 143 5.29 -4.45 -13.20
C GLY A 143 5.91 -3.67 -14.37
N ALA A 144 6.95 -4.21 -15.00
CA ALA A 144 7.60 -3.61 -16.16
C ALA A 144 6.61 -3.43 -17.32
N LYS A 145 5.82 -4.47 -17.63
CA LYS A 145 4.79 -4.42 -18.66
C LYS A 145 3.75 -3.32 -18.40
N PHE A 146 3.24 -3.19 -17.18
CA PHE A 146 2.27 -2.13 -16.86
C PHE A 146 2.86 -0.72 -16.94
N ILE A 147 4.17 -0.57 -16.67
CA ILE A 147 4.87 0.70 -16.86
C ILE A 147 5.00 1.01 -18.35
N GLU A 148 5.42 0.04 -19.17
CA GLU A 148 5.52 0.19 -20.63
C GLU A 148 4.16 0.54 -21.27
N GLU A 149 3.08 -0.05 -20.76
CA GLU A 149 1.71 0.24 -21.19
C GLU A 149 1.15 1.59 -20.66
N GLY A 150 1.91 2.32 -19.83
CA GLY A 150 1.47 3.60 -19.23
C GLY A 150 0.34 3.46 -18.20
N LYS A 151 0.07 2.23 -17.75
CA LYS A 151 -0.96 1.94 -16.74
C LYS A 151 -0.53 2.39 -15.35
N ILE A 152 0.77 2.32 -15.04
CA ILE A 152 1.34 2.76 -13.76
C ILE A 152 2.68 3.43 -14.02
N ASP A 153 3.12 4.29 -13.10
CA ASP A 153 4.42 4.96 -13.13
C ASP A 153 5.47 4.23 -12.25
N GLY A 154 5.02 3.29 -11.41
CA GLY A 154 5.90 2.47 -10.59
C GLY A 154 5.21 1.24 -9.99
N ALA A 155 6.03 0.23 -9.66
CA ALA A 155 5.58 -1.00 -9.00
C ALA A 155 6.18 -1.10 -7.60
N GLY A 156 5.32 -1.35 -6.60
CA GLY A 156 5.69 -1.52 -5.21
C GLY A 156 5.75 -2.99 -4.82
N TYR A 157 6.88 -3.41 -4.23
CA TYR A 157 7.11 -4.78 -3.76
C TYR A 157 7.29 -4.78 -2.23
N GLY A 158 6.70 -5.76 -1.54
CA GLY A 158 6.79 -5.91 -0.08
C GLY A 158 7.63 -7.13 0.29
N ILE A 159 6.99 -8.31 0.29
CA ILE A 159 7.61 -9.60 0.64
C ILE A 159 8.96 -9.84 -0.07
N PRO A 160 9.13 -9.58 -1.39
CA PRO A 160 10.42 -9.79 -2.03
C PRO A 160 11.55 -8.94 -1.43
N TRP A 161 11.26 -7.72 -0.98
CA TRP A 161 12.25 -6.85 -0.32
C TRP A 161 12.56 -7.28 1.11
N ILE A 162 11.64 -7.97 1.79
CA ILE A 162 11.91 -8.56 3.11
C ILE A 162 12.93 -9.68 2.97
N ALA A 163 12.68 -10.62 2.05
CA ALA A 163 13.51 -11.81 1.91
C ALA A 163 14.79 -11.60 1.07
N HIS A 164 14.92 -10.47 0.36
CA HIS A 164 16.06 -10.19 -0.52
C HIS A 164 16.50 -8.72 -0.39
N PRO A 165 17.55 -8.42 0.39
CA PRO A 165 18.05 -7.04 0.53
C PRO A 165 18.60 -6.47 -0.79
N ASP A 166 18.92 -7.34 -1.75
CA ASP A 166 19.43 -7.07 -3.09
C ASP A 166 18.36 -7.22 -4.18
N PHE A 167 17.07 -7.24 -3.84
CA PHE A 167 15.96 -7.51 -4.77
C PHE A 167 16.06 -6.70 -6.08
N ALA A 168 16.36 -5.40 -6.00
CA ALA A 168 16.50 -4.57 -7.20
C ALA A 168 17.61 -5.03 -8.15
N LEU A 169 18.74 -5.53 -7.63
CA LEU A 169 19.82 -6.08 -8.45
C LEU A 169 19.40 -7.43 -9.04
N ARG A 170 18.70 -8.26 -8.27
CA ARG A 170 18.15 -9.53 -8.78
C ARG A 170 17.23 -9.29 -9.97
N VAL A 171 16.29 -8.36 -9.84
CA VAL A 171 15.39 -7.96 -10.94
C VAL A 171 16.18 -7.48 -12.15
N LYS A 172 17.15 -6.57 -11.95
CA LYS A 172 17.95 -6.01 -13.04
C LYS A 172 18.73 -7.08 -13.82
N HIS A 173 19.21 -8.12 -13.14
CA HIS A 173 20.04 -9.17 -13.72
C HIS A 173 19.27 -10.48 -14.00
N GLY A 174 17.94 -10.47 -13.88
CA GLY A 174 17.11 -11.66 -14.08
C GLY A 174 17.40 -12.81 -13.12
N LYS A 175 17.82 -12.51 -11.88
CA LYS A 175 18.07 -13.52 -10.84
C LYS A 175 16.80 -13.88 -10.08
N PRO A 176 16.69 -15.13 -9.59
CA PRO A 176 15.58 -15.56 -8.75
C PRO A 176 15.45 -14.74 -7.46
N ALA A 177 14.22 -14.53 -7.02
CA ALA A 177 13.86 -13.90 -5.75
C ALA A 177 12.72 -14.69 -5.07
N ASP A 178 12.91 -16.00 -4.94
CA ASP A 178 11.94 -17.02 -4.51
C ASP A 178 12.06 -17.41 -3.02
N THR A 179 13.09 -16.92 -2.32
CA THR A 179 13.23 -17.11 -0.87
C THR A 179 11.97 -16.67 -0.15
N GLN A 180 11.38 -17.58 0.61
CA GLN A 180 10.21 -17.28 1.42
C GLN A 180 10.64 -16.56 2.70
N PRO A 181 9.92 -15.51 3.12
CA PRO A 181 10.22 -14.88 4.39
C PRO A 181 9.92 -15.85 5.54
N ASN A 182 10.61 -15.66 6.66
CA ASN A 182 10.28 -16.35 7.90
C ASN A 182 8.99 -15.75 8.49
N TRP A 183 7.85 -16.32 8.12
CA TRP A 183 6.52 -15.83 8.51
C TRP A 183 6.34 -15.72 10.02
N GLN A 184 6.95 -16.62 10.79
CA GLN A 184 6.86 -16.68 12.25
C GLN A 184 7.61 -15.53 12.93
N LEU A 185 8.64 -14.99 12.29
CA LEU A 185 9.48 -13.93 12.84
C LEU A 185 9.18 -12.54 12.25
N MET A 186 8.20 -12.41 11.35
CA MET A 186 7.87 -11.12 10.74
C MET A 186 7.32 -10.09 11.72
N GLN A 187 6.73 -10.53 12.83
CA GLN A 187 6.15 -9.67 13.87
C GLN A 187 6.54 -10.23 15.24
N ILE A 188 7.77 -9.94 15.68
CA ILE A 188 8.23 -10.22 17.05
C ILE A 188 8.09 -8.97 17.92
N GLY A 189 7.83 -9.16 19.21
CA GLY A 189 7.55 -8.09 20.17
C GLY A 189 8.64 -7.91 21.23
N GLU A 190 8.53 -6.84 22.00
CA GLU A 190 9.35 -6.64 23.20
C GLU A 190 9.08 -7.78 24.20
N GLY A 191 10.08 -8.60 24.49
CA GLY A 191 9.96 -9.83 25.31
C GLY A 191 10.34 -11.12 24.58
N ASP A 192 10.39 -11.10 23.25
CA ASP A 192 11.04 -12.16 22.47
C ASP A 192 12.56 -12.04 22.60
N LEU A 193 13.25 -13.15 22.84
CA LEU A 193 14.70 -13.22 23.08
C LEU A 193 15.46 -12.31 22.11
N ALA A 194 16.24 -11.35 22.63
CA ALA A 194 17.00 -10.38 21.82
C ALA A 194 17.86 -11.04 20.72
N GLU A 195 18.28 -12.28 20.96
CA GLU A 195 19.01 -13.15 20.03
C GLU A 195 18.24 -13.44 18.72
N LYS A 196 16.91 -13.35 18.73
CA LYS A 196 16.04 -13.61 17.57
C LYS A 196 15.80 -12.38 16.69
N TRP A 197 16.24 -11.18 17.11
CA TRP A 197 15.88 -9.94 16.41
C TRP A 197 16.51 -9.82 15.01
N GLY A 198 17.66 -10.46 14.80
CA GLY A 198 18.28 -10.51 13.48
C GLY A 198 17.67 -11.57 12.55
N ALA A 199 17.05 -12.61 13.12
CA ALA A 199 16.61 -13.79 12.40
C ALA A 199 15.34 -13.52 11.59
N GLY A 200 15.38 -13.76 10.29
CA GLY A 200 14.30 -13.42 9.37
C GLY A 200 14.09 -11.92 9.16
N TYR A 201 15.10 -11.09 9.49
CA TYR A 201 15.06 -9.63 9.34
C TYR A 201 16.32 -9.09 8.66
N THR A 202 17.50 -9.26 9.27
CA THR A 202 18.79 -8.76 8.75
C THR A 202 19.71 -9.85 8.22
N ASP A 203 19.36 -11.12 8.41
CA ASP A 203 20.16 -12.29 8.08
C ASP A 203 19.86 -12.90 6.70
N TYR A 204 18.95 -12.32 5.92
CA TYR A 204 18.72 -12.76 4.55
C TYR A 204 19.96 -12.54 3.68
N PRO A 205 20.43 -13.57 2.94
CA PRO A 205 21.64 -13.47 2.14
C PRO A 205 21.40 -12.64 0.87
N ALA A 206 22.31 -11.70 0.60
CA ALA A 206 22.44 -11.08 -0.72
C ALA A 206 23.25 -11.99 -1.64
N LEU A 207 23.00 -11.92 -2.96
CA LEU A 207 23.91 -12.55 -3.92
C LEU A 207 25.25 -11.82 -3.94
N THR A 208 26.32 -12.61 -4.03
CA THR A 208 27.67 -12.11 -4.25
C THR A 208 27.98 -11.87 -5.73
N GLU A 209 27.21 -12.48 -6.64
CA GLU A 209 27.39 -12.40 -8.10
C GLU A 209 26.02 -12.28 -8.81
N TYR A 210 25.96 -11.44 -9.86
CA TYR A 210 24.75 -11.11 -10.63
C TYR A 210 24.99 -11.27 -12.13
#